data_AF-A0ABD3Y228-F1
#
_entry.id   AF-A0ABD3Y228-F1
#
_cell.length_a   1.000
_cell.length_b   1.000
_cell.length_c   1.000
_cell.angle_alpha   90.00
_cell.angle_beta   90.00
_cell.angle_gamma   90.00
#
_symmetry.space_group_name_H-M   'P 1'
#
loop_
_entity.id
_entity.type
_entity.pdbx_description
1 polymer ?
#
loop_
_entity_poly.entity_id
_entity_poly.type
_entity_poly.pdbx_seq_one_letter_code
_entity_poly.pdbx_strand_id
1 'polypeptide(L)'
;MFNTPAGREEDEHPNVREGRDNTFYVIRDNFTTLHEVSEAMKEAEVHDSELILGIDYTSSNTKQGTSTFYGLSLHDTSGPILNPYQQVICILGETLEALDKERRIQAFCLGDTLFPLKPEGSCSGFNEVLDIYNRVTKEKKLSGTLDFVPVIEEAVKIVEETRMYHILVIITGRMIDPEKLKPTQDAIVEASKWPLSIVVIGVGDGPWETMMTFDDGLTNRTFDNFQFVDFHETTTGAKNPYAALGLRALMEIPEQYRLIKDHQLLRDLDKSESHVYHDEDGELNARERREKRFYVIRDNYKTLHDVTKAMADADIHDCELIFGIDYTISNTTQGQTTFRGFSLHDTSGPIFNPYQQVICILGETFETLDSDGLIPAFCFSDTLFPLKSEGPCKGFNDVLDRYNQVTKEREPSGSADFVPLIEQAVKIVKEIKRYHILVIITDGKIGNMKTTNDAIVEASKWPLSIVVIGVGDGPWDDMMKLDDELPEREFDNFQFVDYHKVTKDASNTYAALALGALMEIPEQYQMIKNHELLRKT
;
A
#
# COMPACT_ATOMS: atom_id res chain seq x y z
N MET A 1 -10.39 56.34 -49.68
CA MET A 1 -10.92 57.57 -49.05
C MET A 1 -11.79 57.12 -47.90
N PHE A 2 -11.54 57.36 -46.61
CA PHE A 2 -10.53 58.13 -45.88
C PHE A 2 -10.37 57.51 -44.46
N ASN A 3 -9.11 57.45 -43.99
CA ASN A 3 -8.57 57.60 -42.63
C ASN A 3 -9.32 57.15 -41.35
N THR A 4 -8.63 56.28 -40.59
CA THR A 4 -8.49 56.17 -39.11
C THR A 4 -8.06 57.50 -38.44
N PRO A 5 -8.08 57.72 -37.09
CA PRO A 5 -7.65 56.77 -36.05
C PRO A 5 -8.25 56.83 -34.61
N ALA A 6 -7.96 55.76 -33.86
CA ALA A 6 -7.59 55.64 -32.43
C ALA A 6 -8.26 56.49 -31.33
N GLY A 7 -8.82 55.79 -30.33
CA GLY A 7 -9.00 56.25 -28.96
C GLY A 7 -8.93 55.05 -27.99
N ARG A 8 -7.94 55.06 -27.09
CA ARG A 8 -7.89 54.20 -25.90
C ARG A 8 -8.76 54.86 -24.84
N GLU A 9 -9.68 54.12 -24.23
CA GLU A 9 -10.26 54.48 -22.94
C GLU A 9 -10.13 53.28 -22.00
N GLU A 10 -9.55 53.56 -20.84
CA GLU A 10 -9.39 52.71 -19.67
C GLU A 10 -10.77 52.61 -19.02
N ASP A 11 -11.36 51.41 -18.96
CA ASP A 11 -12.59 51.19 -18.20
C ASP A 11 -12.26 50.55 -16.85
N GLU A 12 -12.49 51.37 -15.82
CA GLU A 12 -12.47 51.06 -14.41
C GLU A 12 -13.43 49.90 -14.09
N HIS A 13 -12.94 48.93 -13.33
CA HIS A 13 -13.75 47.84 -12.78
C HIS A 13 -14.87 48.37 -11.86
N PRO A 14 -16.16 48.10 -12.15
CA PRO A 14 -17.19 48.23 -11.13
C PRO A 14 -17.18 46.97 -10.26
N ASN A 15 -16.96 47.18 -8.95
CA ASN A 15 -17.18 46.21 -7.88
C ASN A 15 -18.60 45.62 -7.98
N VAL A 16 -18.74 44.43 -8.57
CA VAL A 16 -19.92 43.59 -8.42
C VAL A 16 -19.60 42.59 -7.32
N ARG A 17 -20.24 42.78 -6.17
CA ARG A 17 -20.36 41.73 -5.15
C ARG A 17 -21.21 40.62 -5.75
N GLU A 18 -20.58 39.60 -6.33
CA GLU A 18 -21.25 38.38 -6.75
C GLU A 18 -21.77 37.65 -5.51
N GLY A 19 -23.09 37.48 -5.47
CA GLY A 19 -23.71 36.50 -4.58
C GLY A 19 -23.24 35.11 -5.00
N ARG A 20 -22.79 34.31 -4.03
CA ARG A 20 -22.51 32.89 -4.25
C ARG A 20 -23.80 32.22 -4.70
N ASP A 21 -23.80 31.73 -5.93
CA ASP A 21 -24.83 30.83 -6.44
C ASP A 21 -24.76 29.54 -5.61
N ASN A 22 -25.88 29.15 -5.00
CA ASN A 22 -25.95 28.08 -4.00
C ASN A 22 -26.10 26.70 -4.68
N THR A 23 -25.24 26.39 -5.66
CA THR A 23 -25.23 25.11 -6.37
C THR A 23 -24.44 24.07 -5.56
N PHE A 24 -25.05 22.92 -5.27
CA PHE A 24 -24.38 21.78 -4.62
C PHE A 24 -23.10 21.40 -5.38
N TYR A 25 -22.00 21.18 -4.65
CA TYR A 25 -20.70 20.82 -5.21
C TYR A 25 -20.51 19.30 -5.16
N VAL A 26 -20.51 18.68 -6.34
CA VAL A 26 -20.19 17.25 -6.54
C VAL A 26 -18.67 17.10 -6.63
N ILE A 27 -18.10 16.19 -5.85
CA ILE A 27 -16.66 15.92 -5.91
C ILE A 27 -16.39 15.10 -7.18
N ARG A 28 -15.29 15.40 -7.86
CA ARG A 28 -14.93 14.69 -9.10
C ARG A 28 -13.73 13.79 -8.86
N ASP A 29 -13.69 12.68 -9.60
CA ASP A 29 -12.51 11.85 -9.76
C ASP A 29 -11.33 12.67 -10.30
N ASN A 30 -10.46 13.11 -9.39
CA ASN A 30 -9.35 14.02 -9.71
C ASN A 30 -7.98 13.35 -9.64
N PHE A 31 -7.90 12.08 -9.25
CA PHE A 31 -6.64 11.36 -9.03
C PHE A 31 -6.50 10.17 -9.97
N THR A 32 -5.26 9.91 -10.38
CA THR A 32 -4.90 8.79 -11.24
C THR A 32 -4.04 7.75 -10.54
N THR A 33 -3.44 8.11 -9.40
CA THR A 33 -2.59 7.21 -8.60
C THR A 33 -2.90 7.32 -7.11
N LEU A 34 -2.65 6.25 -6.36
CA LEU A 34 -2.79 6.24 -4.90
C LEU A 34 -1.83 7.23 -4.22
N HIS A 35 -0.66 7.48 -4.83
CA HIS A 35 0.30 8.47 -4.35
C HIS A 35 -0.28 9.89 -4.39
N GLU A 36 -0.93 10.28 -5.50
CA GLU A 36 -1.59 11.59 -5.62
C GLU A 36 -2.67 11.78 -4.54
N VAL A 37 -3.45 10.72 -4.27
CA VAL A 37 -4.42 10.74 -3.17
C VAL A 37 -3.72 10.91 -1.83
N SER A 38 -2.63 10.20 -1.58
CA SER A 38 -1.85 10.32 -0.33
C SER A 38 -1.32 11.73 -0.11
N GLU A 39 -0.79 12.38 -1.15
CA GLU A 39 -0.34 13.77 -1.08
C GLU A 39 -1.52 14.72 -0.82
N ALA A 40 -2.65 14.54 -1.51
CA ALA A 40 -3.84 15.34 -1.28
C ALA A 40 -4.41 15.19 0.15
N MET A 41 -4.36 13.98 0.73
CA MET A 41 -4.71 13.73 2.13
C MET A 41 -3.79 14.49 3.10
N LYS A 42 -2.47 14.53 2.82
CA LYS A 42 -1.52 15.31 3.61
C LYS A 42 -1.78 16.81 3.50
N GLU A 43 -2.03 17.32 2.30
CA GLU A 43 -2.36 18.73 2.07
C GLU A 43 -3.69 19.15 2.72
N ALA A 44 -4.67 18.24 2.74
CA ALA A 44 -5.92 18.44 3.47
C ALA A 44 -5.75 18.29 5.00
N GLU A 45 -4.55 17.91 5.47
CA GLU A 45 -4.20 17.63 6.86
C GLU A 45 -5.17 16.60 7.49
N VAL A 46 -5.39 15.50 6.78
CA VAL A 46 -6.16 14.36 7.31
C VAL A 46 -5.26 13.59 8.28
N HIS A 47 -5.41 13.83 9.58
CA HIS A 47 -4.50 13.28 10.59
C HIS A 47 -5.13 12.31 11.60
N ASP A 48 -6.44 12.37 11.81
CA ASP A 48 -7.13 11.55 12.81
C ASP A 48 -8.50 11.07 12.27
N SER A 49 -8.51 9.91 11.61
CA SER A 49 -9.74 9.25 11.18
C SER A 49 -9.92 7.91 11.90
N GLU A 50 -11.16 7.49 12.09
CA GLU A 50 -11.51 6.14 12.54
C GLU A 50 -12.30 5.40 11.47
N LEU A 51 -12.17 4.08 11.44
CA LEU A 51 -12.85 3.24 10.45
C LEU A 51 -14.02 2.48 11.07
N ILE A 52 -15.16 2.54 10.38
CA ILE A 52 -16.34 1.71 10.68
C ILE A 52 -16.55 0.79 9.49
N LEU A 53 -16.80 -0.49 9.73
CA LEU A 53 -17.02 -1.47 8.67
C LEU A 53 -18.43 -2.04 8.73
N GLY A 54 -19.19 -1.94 7.64
CA GLY A 54 -20.44 -2.65 7.41
C GLY A 54 -20.25 -3.83 6.46
N ILE A 55 -20.61 -5.05 6.89
CA ILE A 55 -20.51 -6.26 6.06
C ILE A 55 -21.92 -6.79 5.79
N ASP A 56 -22.33 -6.76 4.52
CA ASP A 56 -23.59 -7.36 4.09
C ASP A 56 -23.58 -8.88 4.29
N TYR A 57 -24.48 -9.39 5.12
CA TYR A 57 -24.73 -10.82 5.42
C TYR A 57 -26.10 -11.27 4.88
N THR A 58 -26.64 -10.59 3.87
CA THR A 58 -27.95 -10.91 3.30
C THR A 58 -27.96 -12.19 2.49
N SER A 59 -29.12 -12.83 2.42
CA SER A 59 -29.32 -14.11 1.71
C SER A 59 -28.99 -14.05 0.21
N SER A 60 -29.04 -12.88 -0.40
CA SER A 60 -28.67 -12.64 -1.81
C SER A 60 -27.24 -13.01 -2.15
N ASN A 61 -26.31 -12.90 -1.19
CA ASN A 61 -24.91 -13.27 -1.39
C ASN A 61 -24.71 -14.73 -1.81
N THR A 62 -25.71 -15.61 -1.58
CA THR A 62 -25.70 -17.00 -2.05
C THR A 62 -25.75 -17.15 -3.58
N LYS A 63 -26.16 -16.11 -4.31
CA LYS A 63 -26.35 -16.14 -5.78
C LYS A 63 -25.53 -15.09 -6.53
N GLN A 64 -25.00 -14.11 -5.82
CA GLN A 64 -24.31 -12.95 -6.41
C GLN A 64 -22.86 -13.23 -6.84
N GLY A 65 -22.40 -14.48 -6.73
CA GLY A 65 -21.10 -14.93 -7.25
C GLY A 65 -21.20 -15.76 -8.52
N THR A 66 -22.30 -15.67 -9.28
CA THR A 66 -22.53 -16.54 -10.46
C THR A 66 -21.47 -16.30 -11.54
N SER A 67 -21.14 -15.04 -11.83
CA SER A 67 -20.16 -14.67 -12.85
C SER A 67 -18.81 -14.31 -12.24
N THR A 68 -18.82 -13.70 -11.05
CA THR A 68 -17.66 -13.08 -10.39
C THR A 68 -16.97 -13.99 -9.37
N PHE A 69 -17.62 -15.08 -8.94
CA PHE A 69 -17.05 -15.99 -7.95
C PHE A 69 -17.42 -17.46 -8.21
N TYR A 70 -17.28 -17.89 -9.47
CA TYR A 70 -17.38 -19.30 -9.89
C TYR A 70 -18.71 -20.00 -9.53
N GLY A 71 -19.81 -19.28 -9.41
CA GLY A 71 -21.09 -19.84 -8.98
C GLY A 71 -21.21 -20.09 -7.47
N LEU A 72 -20.20 -19.69 -6.69
CA LEU A 72 -20.19 -19.85 -5.24
C LEU A 72 -20.90 -18.68 -4.56
N SER A 73 -21.25 -18.91 -3.29
CA SER A 73 -21.67 -17.83 -2.39
C SER A 73 -20.54 -16.82 -2.22
N LEU A 74 -20.84 -15.53 -2.19
CA LEU A 74 -19.85 -14.48 -1.91
C LEU A 74 -19.26 -14.59 -0.48
N HIS A 75 -19.86 -15.38 0.40
CA HIS A 75 -19.32 -15.73 1.72
C HIS A 75 -18.76 -17.15 1.79
N ASP A 76 -18.55 -17.86 0.68
CA ASP A 76 -17.98 -19.20 0.76
C ASP A 76 -16.55 -19.15 1.33
N THR A 77 -16.32 -19.84 2.45
CA THR A 77 -14.99 -19.95 3.08
C THR A 77 -14.43 -21.36 2.99
N SER A 78 -15.00 -22.21 2.12
CA SER A 78 -14.66 -23.64 2.05
C SER A 78 -13.54 -23.93 1.04
N GLY A 79 -13.41 -23.07 0.03
CA GLY A 79 -12.38 -23.16 -0.99
C GLY A 79 -11.02 -22.58 -0.57
N PRO A 80 -9.96 -22.84 -1.36
CA PRO A 80 -8.63 -22.27 -1.15
C PRO A 80 -8.54 -20.77 -1.55
N ILE A 81 -9.53 -20.27 -2.27
CA ILE A 81 -9.60 -18.89 -2.76
C ILE A 81 -10.41 -18.08 -1.74
N LEU A 82 -9.87 -16.94 -1.32
CA LEU A 82 -10.60 -15.99 -0.48
C LEU A 82 -11.83 -15.47 -1.22
N ASN A 83 -12.97 -15.39 -0.55
CA ASN A 83 -14.17 -14.81 -1.13
C ASN A 83 -14.08 -13.27 -1.24
N PRO A 84 -14.93 -12.62 -2.06
CA PRO A 84 -14.81 -11.19 -2.33
C PRO A 84 -14.85 -10.29 -1.09
N TYR A 85 -15.59 -10.65 -0.04
CA TYR A 85 -15.54 -9.90 1.22
C TYR A 85 -14.17 -10.04 1.91
N GLN A 86 -13.61 -11.26 1.97
CA GLN A 86 -12.26 -11.46 2.51
C GLN A 86 -11.22 -10.68 1.70
N GLN A 87 -11.37 -10.63 0.37
CA GLN A 87 -10.46 -9.89 -0.52
C GLN A 87 -10.49 -8.39 -0.21
N VAL A 88 -11.69 -7.80 -0.17
CA VAL A 88 -11.86 -6.37 0.17
C VAL A 88 -11.31 -6.09 1.57
N ILE A 89 -11.66 -6.87 2.58
CA ILE A 89 -11.16 -6.69 3.96
C ILE A 89 -9.62 -6.70 4.01
N CYS A 90 -8.97 -7.61 3.28
CA CYS A 90 -7.51 -7.62 3.22
C CYS A 90 -6.94 -6.39 2.52
N ILE A 91 -7.52 -6.00 1.38
CA ILE A 91 -7.02 -4.85 0.61
C ILE A 91 -7.22 -3.54 1.39
N LEU A 92 -8.33 -3.39 2.10
CA LEU A 92 -8.57 -2.23 2.97
C LEU A 92 -7.61 -2.20 4.15
N GLY A 93 -7.20 -3.35 4.69
CA GLY A 93 -6.14 -3.44 5.70
C GLY A 93 -4.82 -2.86 5.21
N GLU A 94 -4.45 -3.11 3.96
CA GLU A 94 -3.21 -2.59 3.39
C GLU A 94 -3.30 -1.11 2.97
N THR A 95 -4.50 -0.59 2.72
CA THR A 95 -4.69 0.75 2.09
C THR A 95 -5.31 1.80 3.01
N LEU A 96 -6.31 1.44 3.82
CA LEU A 96 -7.05 2.36 4.69
C LEU A 96 -6.60 2.31 6.15
N GLU A 97 -6.05 1.20 6.63
CA GLU A 97 -5.64 1.05 8.04
C GLU A 97 -4.60 2.11 8.45
N ALA A 98 -3.85 2.65 7.47
CA ALA A 98 -2.97 3.79 7.63
C ALA A 98 -3.62 5.02 8.26
N LEU A 99 -4.90 5.22 7.98
CA LEU A 99 -5.68 6.37 8.39
C LEU A 99 -6.29 6.17 9.79
N ASP A 100 -6.37 4.92 10.27
CA ASP A 100 -6.89 4.57 11.59
C ASP A 100 -5.76 4.55 12.64
N LYS A 101 -5.59 5.69 13.29
CA LYS A 101 -4.51 5.91 14.27
C LYS A 101 -4.62 5.00 15.50
N GLU A 102 -5.84 4.68 15.93
CA GLU A 102 -6.07 3.80 17.08
C GLU A 102 -6.13 2.32 16.68
N ARG A 103 -6.25 2.04 15.37
CA ARG A 103 -6.49 0.71 14.80
C ARG A 103 -7.72 0.05 15.41
N ARG A 104 -8.76 0.85 15.69
CA ARG A 104 -9.99 0.40 16.36
C ARG A 104 -11.13 0.39 15.37
N ILE A 105 -11.33 -0.76 14.73
CA ILE A 105 -12.36 -0.91 13.71
C ILE A 105 -13.64 -1.43 14.34
N GLN A 106 -14.68 -0.61 14.37
CA GLN A 106 -16.02 -1.07 14.74
C GLN A 106 -16.68 -1.72 13.52
N ALA A 107 -16.81 -3.05 13.56
CA ALA A 107 -17.37 -3.82 12.45
C ALA A 107 -18.78 -4.33 12.79
N PHE A 108 -19.70 -4.15 11.85
CA PHE A 108 -21.10 -4.54 11.93
C PHE A 108 -21.48 -5.41 10.73
N CYS A 109 -22.46 -6.28 10.92
CA CYS A 109 -23.01 -7.11 9.86
C CYS A 109 -24.47 -6.75 9.60
N LEU A 110 -24.82 -6.59 8.33
CA LEU A 110 -26.16 -6.23 7.86
C LEU A 110 -26.92 -7.50 7.48
N GLY A 111 -28.15 -7.66 7.97
CA GLY A 111 -29.00 -8.81 7.68
C GLY A 111 -30.45 -8.52 8.12
N ASP A 112 -31.13 -9.48 8.75
CA ASP A 112 -32.46 -9.22 9.35
C ASP A 112 -32.43 -8.06 10.37
N THR A 113 -31.31 -7.94 11.08
CA THR A 113 -31.00 -6.85 12.03
C THR A 113 -29.51 -6.53 11.95
N LEU A 114 -29.13 -5.30 12.28
CA LEU A 114 -27.72 -4.93 12.45
C LEU A 114 -27.18 -5.62 13.70
N PHE A 115 -26.03 -6.27 13.59
CA PHE A 115 -25.34 -6.85 14.76
C PHE A 115 -23.84 -6.59 14.67
N PRO A 116 -23.15 -6.36 15.81
CA PRO A 116 -21.71 -6.19 15.81
C PRO A 116 -21.02 -7.51 15.44
N LEU A 117 -20.00 -7.43 14.57
CA LEU A 117 -19.16 -8.56 14.19
C LEU A 117 -18.39 -9.09 15.41
N LYS A 118 -17.91 -8.17 16.25
CA LYS A 118 -17.30 -8.45 17.56
C LYS A 118 -18.24 -7.96 18.67
N PRO A 119 -18.87 -8.86 19.45
CA PRO A 119 -19.82 -8.44 20.48
C PRO A 119 -19.23 -7.55 21.58
N GLU A 120 -17.93 -7.71 21.85
CA GLU A 120 -17.21 -6.97 22.90
C GLU A 120 -16.20 -6.00 22.26
N GLY A 121 -16.68 -4.79 21.95
CA GLY A 121 -15.85 -3.66 21.52
C GLY A 121 -15.39 -3.71 20.06
N SER A 122 -14.29 -3.01 19.77
CA SER A 122 -13.72 -2.86 18.43
C SER A 122 -12.69 -3.96 18.10
N CYS A 123 -12.48 -4.19 16.80
CA CYS A 123 -11.38 -5.00 16.31
C CYS A 123 -10.06 -4.18 16.36
N SER A 124 -8.94 -4.83 16.66
CA SER A 124 -7.58 -4.29 16.57
C SER A 124 -7.05 -4.48 15.14
N GLY A 125 -7.50 -3.62 14.21
CA GLY A 125 -7.10 -3.67 12.80
C GLY A 125 -7.85 -4.68 11.93
N PHE A 126 -7.59 -4.66 10.62
CA PHE A 126 -8.32 -5.49 9.65
C PHE A 126 -7.98 -6.98 9.74
N ASN A 127 -6.80 -7.32 10.29
CA ASN A 127 -6.45 -8.71 10.56
C ASN A 127 -7.41 -9.37 11.56
N GLU A 128 -7.73 -8.69 12.68
CA GLU A 128 -8.71 -9.21 13.64
C GLU A 128 -10.13 -9.22 13.05
N VAL A 129 -10.49 -8.20 12.26
CA VAL A 129 -11.78 -8.19 11.52
C VAL A 129 -11.91 -9.45 10.67
N LEU A 130 -10.88 -9.80 9.90
CA LEU A 130 -10.89 -10.95 9.02
C LEU A 130 -10.99 -12.27 9.79
N ASP A 131 -10.24 -12.42 10.87
CA ASP A 131 -10.26 -13.63 11.71
C ASP A 131 -11.64 -13.85 12.31
N ILE A 132 -12.27 -12.79 12.84
CA ILE A 132 -13.62 -12.86 13.41
C ILE A 132 -14.63 -13.12 12.30
N TYR A 133 -14.51 -12.44 11.15
CA TYR A 133 -15.35 -12.70 9.98
C TYR A 133 -15.30 -14.17 9.57
N ASN A 134 -14.12 -14.78 9.47
CA ASN A 134 -13.93 -16.18 9.10
C ASN A 134 -14.62 -17.15 10.07
N ARG A 135 -14.62 -16.82 11.37
CA ARG A 135 -15.32 -17.60 12.40
C ARG A 135 -16.84 -17.43 12.31
N VAL A 136 -17.31 -16.18 12.27
CA VAL A 136 -18.74 -15.85 12.23
C VAL A 136 -19.40 -16.41 10.98
N THR A 137 -18.73 -16.34 9.82
CA THR A 137 -19.25 -16.84 8.53
C THR A 137 -19.55 -18.34 8.56
N LYS A 138 -18.78 -19.13 9.31
CA LYS A 138 -18.99 -20.58 9.43
C LYS A 138 -20.20 -20.94 10.28
N GLU A 139 -20.57 -20.09 11.22
CA GLU A 139 -21.62 -20.35 12.21
C GLU A 139 -22.96 -19.71 11.83
N LYS A 140 -22.91 -18.53 11.21
CA LYS A 140 -24.09 -17.69 10.97
C LYS A 140 -24.63 -17.87 9.56
N LYS A 141 -25.95 -18.05 9.47
CA LYS A 141 -26.65 -18.15 8.17
C LYS A 141 -26.93 -16.76 7.63
N LEU A 142 -26.77 -16.61 6.31
CA LEU A 142 -27.16 -15.43 5.57
C LEU A 142 -28.68 -15.27 5.59
N SER A 143 -29.19 -14.09 5.90
CA SER A 143 -30.61 -13.81 6.03
C SER A 143 -30.94 -12.33 5.87
N GLY A 144 -32.22 -12.01 5.67
CA GLY A 144 -32.69 -10.64 5.50
C GLY A 144 -32.52 -10.04 4.11
N THR A 145 -33.00 -8.81 4.01
CA THR A 145 -32.94 -7.88 2.86
C THR A 145 -31.91 -6.79 3.11
N LEU A 146 -31.37 -6.18 2.06
CA LEU A 146 -30.30 -5.19 2.24
C LEU A 146 -30.89 -3.87 2.73
N ASP A 147 -30.41 -3.39 3.87
CA ASP A 147 -30.81 -2.10 4.44
C ASP A 147 -29.58 -1.41 5.06
N PHE A 148 -29.17 -0.30 4.45
CA PHE A 148 -28.04 0.51 4.92
C PHE A 148 -28.43 1.47 6.05
N VAL A 149 -29.71 1.76 6.24
CA VAL A 149 -30.16 2.76 7.22
C VAL A 149 -29.61 2.44 8.62
N PRO A 150 -29.72 1.20 9.15
CA PRO A 150 -29.25 0.90 10.49
C PRO A 150 -27.74 1.12 10.68
N VAL A 151 -26.92 0.76 9.68
CA VAL A 151 -25.45 0.91 9.80
C VAL A 151 -25.02 2.37 9.66
N ILE A 152 -25.70 3.16 8.82
CA ILE A 152 -25.45 4.60 8.69
C ILE A 152 -25.85 5.33 9.98
N GLU A 153 -27.02 5.01 10.55
CA GLU A 153 -27.47 5.59 11.82
C GLU A 153 -26.53 5.23 12.98
N GLU A 154 -26.05 3.99 13.06
CA GLU A 154 -25.07 3.59 14.09
C GLU A 154 -23.72 4.30 13.88
N ALA A 155 -23.29 4.49 12.63
CA ALA A 155 -22.08 5.26 12.34
C ALA A 155 -22.22 6.73 12.75
N VAL A 156 -23.36 7.36 12.47
CA VAL A 156 -23.66 8.73 12.94
C VAL A 156 -23.62 8.79 14.46
N LYS A 157 -24.19 7.80 15.16
CA LYS A 157 -24.15 7.73 16.62
C LYS A 157 -22.72 7.59 17.15
N ILE A 158 -21.89 6.75 16.54
CA ILE A 158 -20.47 6.63 16.89
C ILE A 158 -19.75 7.97 16.69
N VAL A 159 -19.98 8.64 15.56
CA VAL A 159 -19.41 9.97 15.28
C VAL A 159 -19.91 11.03 16.27
N GLU A 160 -21.17 10.94 16.69
CA GLU A 160 -21.73 11.82 17.71
C GLU A 160 -21.10 11.59 19.10
N GLU A 161 -20.78 10.34 19.44
CA GLU A 161 -20.15 9.97 20.72
C GLU A 161 -18.66 10.35 20.75
N THR A 162 -17.93 10.01 19.70
CA THR A 162 -16.48 10.22 19.58
C THR A 162 -16.11 11.66 19.22
N ARG A 163 -16.97 12.34 18.45
CA ARG A 163 -16.70 13.66 17.83
C ARG A 163 -15.48 13.67 16.90
N MET A 164 -15.04 12.51 16.43
CA MET A 164 -13.92 12.35 15.50
C MET A 164 -14.40 12.17 14.07
N TYR A 165 -13.54 12.46 13.10
CA TYR A 165 -13.80 12.13 11.71
C TYR A 165 -13.81 10.61 11.51
N HIS A 166 -14.83 10.09 10.86
CA HIS A 166 -14.93 8.66 10.56
C HIS A 166 -15.15 8.39 9.07
N ILE A 167 -14.66 7.25 8.63
CA ILE A 167 -14.98 6.68 7.32
C ILE A 167 -15.75 5.38 7.55
N LEU A 168 -17.03 5.38 7.20
CA LEU A 168 -17.86 4.17 7.14
C LEU A 168 -17.63 3.48 5.79
N VAL A 169 -17.05 2.29 5.81
CA VAL A 169 -16.91 1.44 4.63
C VAL A 169 -17.97 0.34 4.67
N ILE A 170 -18.84 0.26 3.67
CA ILE A 170 -19.86 -0.79 3.55
C ILE A 170 -19.50 -1.70 2.39
N ILE A 171 -19.29 -2.99 2.65
CA ILE A 171 -19.08 -4.02 1.63
C ILE A 171 -20.43 -4.71 1.37
N THR A 172 -20.89 -4.73 0.12
CA THR A 172 -22.19 -5.33 -0.23
C THR A 172 -22.17 -6.18 -1.49
N GLY A 173 -22.97 -7.24 -1.49
CA GLY A 173 -23.13 -8.17 -2.61
C GLY A 173 -24.09 -7.70 -3.71
N ARG A 174 -24.80 -6.59 -3.50
CA ARG A 174 -25.91 -6.16 -4.37
C ARG A 174 -26.34 -4.71 -4.16
N MET A 175 -27.26 -4.26 -5.00
CA MET A 175 -27.97 -2.99 -4.83
C MET A 175 -28.98 -2.99 -3.68
N ILE A 176 -29.22 -1.77 -3.16
CA ILE A 176 -30.31 -1.44 -2.23
C ILE A 176 -31.65 -1.82 -2.87
N ASP A 177 -32.50 -2.50 -2.09
CA ASP A 177 -33.84 -2.85 -2.55
C ASP A 177 -34.66 -1.58 -2.84
N PRO A 178 -35.50 -1.53 -3.90
CA PRO A 178 -36.20 -0.31 -4.31
C PRO A 178 -37.03 0.37 -3.20
N GLU A 179 -37.59 -0.42 -2.29
CA GLU A 179 -38.36 0.05 -1.13
C GLU A 179 -37.51 0.70 -0.04
N LYS A 180 -36.20 0.44 -0.03
CA LYS A 180 -35.21 1.00 0.91
C LYS A 180 -34.46 2.20 0.34
N LEU A 181 -34.57 2.48 -0.96
CA LEU A 181 -33.87 3.59 -1.62
C LEU A 181 -34.10 4.93 -0.93
N LYS A 182 -35.36 5.35 -0.76
CA LYS A 182 -35.68 6.65 -0.15
C LYS A 182 -35.22 6.75 1.31
N PRO A 183 -35.49 5.75 2.18
CA PRO A 183 -34.91 5.72 3.53
C PRO A 183 -33.39 5.82 3.55
N THR A 184 -32.67 5.09 2.67
CA THR A 184 -31.21 5.18 2.61
C THR A 184 -30.73 6.55 2.17
N GLN A 185 -31.40 7.18 1.18
CA GLN A 185 -31.08 8.56 0.79
C GLN A 185 -31.25 9.54 1.95
N ASP A 186 -32.36 9.41 2.70
CA ASP A 186 -32.62 10.28 3.85
C ASP A 186 -31.56 10.07 4.95
N ALA A 187 -31.09 8.84 5.17
CA ALA A 187 -30.00 8.54 6.10
C ALA A 187 -28.65 9.13 5.64
N ILE A 188 -28.30 9.05 4.35
CA ILE A 188 -27.08 9.66 3.79
C ILE A 188 -27.12 11.19 3.94
N VAL A 189 -28.28 11.80 3.66
CA VAL A 189 -28.50 13.25 3.85
C VAL A 189 -28.32 13.64 5.31
N GLU A 190 -28.87 12.87 6.26
CA GLU A 190 -28.67 13.14 7.68
C GLU A 190 -27.19 12.97 8.09
N ALA A 191 -26.52 11.92 7.60
CA ALA A 191 -25.11 11.67 7.84
C ALA A 191 -24.20 12.80 7.37
N SER A 192 -24.57 13.52 6.29
CA SER A 192 -23.80 14.67 5.78
C SER A 192 -23.73 15.86 6.74
N LYS A 193 -24.48 15.85 7.84
CA LYS A 193 -24.40 16.87 8.90
C LYS A 193 -23.31 16.57 9.93
N TRP A 194 -22.60 15.45 9.77
CA TRP A 194 -21.58 14.94 10.69
C TRP A 194 -20.25 14.81 9.96
N PRO A 195 -19.10 14.78 10.67
CA PRO A 195 -17.80 14.49 10.08
C PRO A 195 -17.68 12.99 9.73
N LEU A 196 -18.50 12.54 8.77
CA LEU A 196 -18.65 11.15 8.36
C LEU A 196 -18.62 11.05 6.84
N SER A 197 -17.63 10.32 6.34
CA SER A 197 -17.55 9.88 4.95
C SER A 197 -18.07 8.46 4.82
N ILE A 198 -18.78 8.16 3.74
CA ILE A 198 -19.36 6.84 3.46
C ILE A 198 -18.77 6.32 2.16
N VAL A 199 -18.15 5.14 2.20
CA VAL A 199 -17.62 4.44 1.03
C VAL A 199 -18.33 3.10 0.89
N VAL A 200 -18.98 2.85 -0.23
CA VAL A 200 -19.68 1.59 -0.51
C VAL A 200 -18.90 0.80 -1.56
N ILE A 201 -18.46 -0.41 -1.19
CA ILE A 201 -17.74 -1.32 -2.08
C ILE A 201 -18.69 -2.43 -2.50
N GLY A 202 -19.08 -2.42 -3.78
CA GLY A 202 -19.88 -3.47 -4.40
C GLY A 202 -19.01 -4.67 -4.78
N VAL A 203 -19.32 -5.84 -4.21
CA VAL A 203 -18.75 -7.14 -4.58
C VAL A 203 -19.82 -8.01 -5.23
N GLY A 204 -19.44 -8.92 -6.13
CA GLY A 204 -20.38 -9.77 -6.85
C GLY A 204 -20.82 -9.24 -8.22
N ASP A 205 -21.83 -9.91 -8.77
CA ASP A 205 -22.30 -9.72 -10.15
C ASP A 205 -23.08 -8.40 -10.37
N GLY A 206 -23.49 -7.72 -9.29
CA GLY A 206 -24.31 -6.53 -9.36
C GLY A 206 -25.79 -6.82 -9.69
N PRO A 207 -26.49 -5.95 -10.45
CA PRO A 207 -25.97 -4.74 -11.12
C PRO A 207 -25.68 -3.60 -10.13
N TRP A 208 -25.22 -2.43 -10.58
CA TRP A 208 -24.73 -1.33 -9.69
C TRP A 208 -25.25 0.07 -10.02
N GLU A 209 -26.14 0.25 -11.00
CA GLU A 209 -26.44 1.57 -11.57
C GLU A 209 -27.06 2.54 -10.54
N THR A 210 -27.85 2.03 -9.58
CA THR A 210 -28.43 2.91 -8.55
C THR A 210 -27.39 3.35 -7.52
N MET A 211 -26.36 2.54 -7.24
CA MET A 211 -25.28 2.95 -6.35
C MET A 211 -24.43 4.03 -7.01
N MET A 212 -24.14 3.90 -8.31
CA MET A 212 -23.48 4.96 -9.10
C MET A 212 -24.31 6.24 -9.17
N THR A 213 -25.65 6.13 -9.14
CA THR A 213 -26.52 7.33 -9.09
C THR A 213 -26.46 8.02 -7.73
N PHE A 214 -26.09 7.34 -6.64
CA PHE A 214 -26.02 7.94 -5.31
C PHE A 214 -24.79 8.81 -5.10
N ASP A 215 -23.66 8.50 -5.76
CA ASP A 215 -22.47 9.37 -5.82
C ASP A 215 -22.86 10.78 -6.28
N ASP A 216 -23.24 10.89 -7.55
CA ASP A 216 -23.38 12.19 -8.22
C ASP A 216 -24.79 12.79 -8.12
N GLY A 217 -25.80 11.98 -7.77
CA GLY A 217 -27.21 12.33 -7.92
C GLY A 217 -27.88 12.92 -6.68
N LEU A 218 -27.23 12.85 -5.50
CA LEU A 218 -27.80 13.32 -4.23
C LEU A 218 -27.38 14.77 -3.95
N THR A 219 -28.20 15.72 -4.41
CA THR A 219 -27.91 17.16 -4.31
C THR A 219 -28.42 17.84 -3.03
N ASN A 220 -29.28 17.18 -2.25
CA ASN A 220 -29.89 17.74 -1.04
C ASN A 220 -29.14 17.30 0.23
N ARG A 221 -27.81 17.48 0.27
CA ARG A 221 -26.93 17.16 1.41
C ARG A 221 -25.96 18.31 1.68
N THR A 222 -25.35 18.36 2.88
CA THR A 222 -24.46 19.46 3.29
C THR A 222 -23.20 19.51 2.43
N PHE A 223 -22.60 18.35 2.19
CA PHE A 223 -21.44 18.14 1.33
C PHE A 223 -21.55 16.75 0.70
N ASP A 224 -20.74 16.48 -0.31
CA ASP A 224 -20.61 15.16 -0.88
C ASP A 224 -19.93 14.19 0.10
N ASN A 225 -20.68 13.27 0.69
CA ASN A 225 -20.20 12.36 1.73
C ASN A 225 -20.31 10.87 1.35
N PHE A 226 -20.50 10.54 0.06
CA PHE A 226 -20.80 9.19 -0.38
C PHE A 226 -20.02 8.87 -1.65
N GLN A 227 -19.22 7.79 -1.60
CA GLN A 227 -18.48 7.22 -2.72
C GLN A 227 -18.94 5.78 -2.98
N PHE A 228 -19.16 5.39 -4.24
CA PHE A 228 -19.34 3.99 -4.64
C PHE A 228 -18.13 3.45 -5.41
N VAL A 229 -17.78 2.19 -5.16
CA VAL A 229 -16.69 1.48 -5.85
C VAL A 229 -17.15 0.08 -6.26
N ASP A 230 -17.13 -0.24 -7.55
CA ASP A 230 -17.26 -1.62 -8.04
C ASP A 230 -15.91 -2.33 -7.88
N PHE A 231 -15.86 -3.31 -6.97
CA PHE A 231 -14.66 -4.08 -6.69
C PHE A 231 -14.15 -4.86 -7.90
N HIS A 232 -15.04 -5.55 -8.63
CA HIS A 232 -14.64 -6.41 -9.73
C HIS A 232 -14.23 -5.60 -10.95
N GLU A 233 -14.93 -4.52 -11.26
CA GLU A 233 -14.52 -3.59 -12.33
C GLU A 233 -13.15 -2.97 -12.02
N THR A 234 -12.91 -2.59 -10.76
CA THR A 234 -11.68 -1.91 -10.34
C THR A 234 -10.48 -2.85 -10.30
N THR A 235 -10.67 -4.10 -9.85
CA THR A 235 -9.54 -5.02 -9.59
C THR A 235 -9.28 -6.02 -10.70
N THR A 236 -10.29 -6.36 -11.52
CA THR A 236 -10.12 -7.36 -12.58
C THR A 236 -9.22 -6.80 -13.68
N GLY A 237 -8.04 -7.42 -13.86
CA GLY A 237 -7.06 -6.97 -14.84
C GLY A 237 -6.26 -5.74 -14.41
N ALA A 238 -6.46 -5.23 -13.19
CA ALA A 238 -5.60 -4.22 -12.61
C ALA A 238 -4.20 -4.80 -12.37
N LYS A 239 -3.17 -4.01 -12.69
CA LYS A 239 -1.77 -4.39 -12.42
C LYS A 239 -1.49 -4.54 -10.94
N ASN A 240 -2.03 -3.64 -10.13
CA ASN A 240 -1.99 -3.69 -8.68
C ASN A 240 -3.43 -3.51 -8.14
N PRO A 241 -4.13 -4.61 -7.81
CA PRO A 241 -5.48 -4.56 -7.26
C PRO A 241 -5.60 -3.75 -5.96
N TYR A 242 -4.54 -3.69 -5.15
CA TYR A 242 -4.52 -2.92 -3.91
C TYR A 242 -4.52 -1.43 -4.19
N ALA A 243 -3.56 -0.98 -5.01
CA ALA A 243 -3.49 0.42 -5.40
C ALA A 243 -4.75 0.86 -6.15
N ALA A 244 -5.30 0.00 -7.02
CA ALA A 244 -6.53 0.30 -7.76
C ALA A 244 -7.74 0.48 -6.83
N LEU A 245 -7.98 -0.47 -5.91
CA LEU A 245 -9.10 -0.37 -4.98
C LEU A 245 -8.91 0.76 -3.98
N GLY A 246 -7.69 0.92 -3.44
CA GLY A 246 -7.35 2.02 -2.53
C GLY A 246 -7.55 3.38 -3.17
N LEU A 247 -7.09 3.57 -4.42
CA LEU A 247 -7.29 4.79 -5.19
C LEU A 247 -8.78 5.12 -5.35
N ARG A 248 -9.60 4.13 -5.73
CA ARG A 248 -11.04 4.35 -5.92
C ARG A 248 -11.77 4.58 -4.60
N ALA A 249 -11.44 3.85 -3.55
CA ALA A 249 -12.06 4.00 -2.23
C ALA A 249 -11.71 5.34 -1.55
N LEU A 250 -10.52 5.88 -1.83
CA LEU A 250 -10.05 7.14 -1.25
C LEU A 250 -10.22 8.36 -2.17
N MET A 251 -10.75 8.18 -3.38
CA MET A 251 -10.78 9.19 -4.44
C MET A 251 -11.32 10.54 -3.97
N GLU A 252 -12.38 10.52 -3.17
CA GLU A 252 -13.03 11.74 -2.71
C GLU A 252 -12.62 12.17 -1.29
N ILE A 253 -12.05 11.26 -0.50
CA ILE A 253 -11.78 11.46 0.92
C ILE A 253 -11.01 12.75 1.24
N PRO A 254 -9.95 13.16 0.49
CA PRO A 254 -9.27 14.43 0.73
C PRO A 254 -10.22 15.63 0.65
N GLU A 255 -11.08 15.66 -0.38
CA GLU A 255 -11.99 16.78 -0.62
C GLU A 255 -13.19 16.74 0.32
N GLN A 256 -13.71 15.55 0.63
CA GLN A 256 -14.74 15.37 1.66
C GLN A 256 -14.26 15.92 3.01
N TYR A 257 -13.02 15.64 3.40
CA TYR A 257 -12.45 16.15 4.64
C TYR A 257 -12.26 17.67 4.64
N ARG A 258 -11.87 18.27 3.49
CA ARG A 258 -11.82 19.73 3.34
C ARG A 258 -13.19 20.37 3.52
N LEU A 259 -14.23 19.80 2.90
CA LEU A 259 -15.61 20.29 3.05
C LEU A 259 -16.10 20.15 4.50
N ILE A 260 -15.78 19.04 5.17
CA ILE A 260 -16.05 18.85 6.61
C ILE A 260 -15.44 19.97 7.47
N LYS A 261 -14.18 20.37 7.17
CA LYS A 261 -13.52 21.52 7.81
C LYS A 261 -14.20 22.84 7.49
N ASP A 262 -14.50 23.10 6.22
CA ASP A 262 -15.13 24.34 5.75
C ASP A 262 -16.54 24.55 6.33
N HIS A 263 -17.29 23.47 6.49
CA HIS A 263 -18.60 23.45 7.14
C HIS A 263 -18.52 23.48 8.67
N GLN A 264 -17.32 23.51 9.26
CA GLN A 264 -17.07 23.54 10.71
C GLN A 264 -17.76 22.36 11.44
N LEU A 265 -17.78 21.19 10.79
CA LEU A 265 -18.36 19.98 11.36
C LEU A 265 -17.39 19.31 12.34
N LEU A 266 -16.09 19.59 12.20
CA LEU A 266 -15.09 19.33 13.23
C LEU A 266 -15.13 20.46 14.26
N ARG A 267 -15.02 20.14 15.55
CA ARG A 267 -14.78 21.19 16.55
C ARG A 267 -13.36 21.72 16.41
N ASP A 268 -13.19 23.01 16.72
CA ASP A 268 -11.89 23.56 17.12
C ASP A 268 -11.34 22.66 18.24
N LEU A 269 -10.39 21.80 17.91
CA LEU A 269 -9.50 21.24 18.91
C LEU A 269 -8.76 22.44 19.47
N ASP A 270 -9.05 22.74 20.73
CA ASP A 270 -8.46 23.82 21.48
C ASP A 270 -6.94 23.83 21.26
N LYS A 271 -6.39 25.03 21.03
CA LYS A 271 -4.96 25.28 20.89
C LYS A 271 -4.26 24.99 22.22
N SER A 272 -3.96 23.74 22.48
CA SER A 272 -2.98 23.24 23.44
C SER A 272 -2.73 21.77 23.05
N GLU A 273 -1.58 21.35 22.53
CA GLU A 273 -0.23 21.61 23.00
C GLU A 273 0.73 21.66 21.81
N SER A 274 1.41 22.78 21.62
CA SER A 274 2.67 22.79 20.88
C SER A 274 3.74 22.16 21.77
N HIS A 275 3.92 20.84 21.68
CA HIS A 275 5.13 20.21 22.20
C HIS A 275 6.30 20.59 21.30
N VAL A 276 6.99 21.66 21.70
CA VAL A 276 8.32 21.99 21.23
C VAL A 276 9.25 20.88 21.72
N TYR A 277 9.71 20.01 20.82
CA TYR A 277 10.89 19.21 21.08
C TYR A 277 12.08 20.18 21.15
N HIS A 278 12.71 20.24 22.32
CA HIS A 278 14.03 20.81 22.43
C HIS A 278 15.02 19.90 21.72
N ASP A 279 15.59 20.40 20.62
CA ASP A 279 16.88 19.93 20.14
C ASP A 279 17.92 20.23 21.22
N GLU A 280 18.57 19.19 21.74
CA GLU A 280 19.88 19.31 22.35
C GLU A 280 20.89 18.60 21.44
N ASP A 281 21.68 19.44 20.79
CA ASP A 281 22.85 19.11 20.01
C ASP A 281 23.81 18.19 20.77
N GLY A 282 24.16 17.07 20.14
CA GLY A 282 25.31 16.26 20.46
C GLY A 282 26.27 16.22 19.28
N GLU A 283 26.97 17.32 19.00
CA GLU A 283 28.12 17.32 18.08
C GLU A 283 29.20 16.35 18.58
N LEU A 284 29.35 15.20 17.93
CA LEU A 284 30.51 14.34 18.09
C LEU A 284 31.61 14.75 17.09
N ASN A 285 32.74 15.15 17.67
CA ASN A 285 33.95 15.66 17.03
C ASN A 285 34.37 14.91 15.75
N ALA A 286 34.47 15.66 14.65
CA ALA A 286 35.06 15.25 13.36
C ALA A 286 36.58 14.93 13.42
N ARG A 287 37.16 14.76 14.61
CA ARG A 287 38.60 14.62 14.83
C ARG A 287 39.05 13.18 15.11
N GLU A 288 38.12 12.26 15.36
CA GLU A 288 38.43 10.83 15.61
C GLU A 288 38.15 9.91 14.39
N ARG A 289 37.64 10.46 13.27
CA ARG A 289 37.38 9.72 12.01
C ARG A 289 38.62 9.38 11.18
N ARG A 290 39.82 9.60 11.71
CA ARG A 290 41.08 9.17 11.09
C ARG A 290 41.68 8.05 11.94
N GLU A 291 41.50 6.80 11.50
CA GLU A 291 42.35 5.60 11.75
C GLU A 291 41.62 4.25 12.00
N LYS A 292 40.35 4.03 11.57
CA LYS A 292 39.77 2.67 11.48
C LYS A 292 39.01 2.43 10.17
N ARG A 293 39.05 1.18 9.67
CA ARG A 293 38.89 0.78 8.26
C ARG A 293 37.50 0.19 7.88
N PHE A 294 36.49 0.29 8.74
CA PHE A 294 35.12 -0.22 8.49
C PHE A 294 34.12 0.40 9.53
N TYR A 295 32.88 0.70 9.13
CA TYR A 295 31.78 1.19 9.98
C TYR A 295 30.44 0.63 9.47
N VAL A 296 29.60 0.14 10.39
CA VAL A 296 28.23 -0.37 10.15
C VAL A 296 27.29 0.82 10.00
N ILE A 297 26.53 0.90 8.91
CA ILE A 297 25.56 1.98 8.72
C ILE A 297 24.41 1.77 9.72
N ARG A 298 23.83 2.87 10.22
CA ARG A 298 22.74 2.79 11.22
C ARG A 298 21.48 3.36 10.61
N ASP A 299 20.35 2.87 11.09
CA ASP A 299 19.03 3.42 10.78
C ASP A 299 18.93 4.90 11.20
N ASN A 300 19.13 5.80 10.23
CA ASN A 300 19.19 7.25 10.47
C ASN A 300 17.89 7.97 10.10
N TYR A 301 16.97 7.32 9.40
CA TYR A 301 15.77 7.94 8.83
C TYR A 301 14.49 7.44 9.50
N LYS A 302 13.52 8.35 9.70
CA LYS A 302 12.23 8.02 10.33
C LYS A 302 11.10 7.93 9.31
N THR A 303 11.22 8.59 8.18
CA THR A 303 10.18 8.66 7.15
C THR A 303 10.76 8.48 5.75
N LEU A 304 9.92 8.03 4.82
CA LEU A 304 10.29 7.93 3.40
C LEU A 304 10.72 9.30 2.82
N HIS A 305 10.16 10.40 3.32
CA HIS A 305 10.57 11.75 2.93
C HIS A 305 12.02 12.07 3.39
N ASP A 306 12.40 11.67 4.61
CA ASP A 306 13.74 11.92 5.12
C ASP A 306 14.80 11.19 4.28
N VAL A 307 14.56 9.92 3.96
CA VAL A 307 15.52 9.12 3.18
C VAL A 307 15.58 9.59 1.73
N THR A 308 14.45 9.90 1.09
CA THR A 308 14.45 10.44 -0.29
C THR A 308 15.15 11.78 -0.39
N LYS A 309 14.98 12.66 0.61
CA LYS A 309 15.75 13.90 0.71
C LYS A 309 17.25 13.63 0.88
N ALA A 310 17.63 12.68 1.73
CA ALA A 310 19.03 12.32 1.90
C ALA A 310 19.66 11.71 0.64
N MET A 311 18.90 10.94 -0.14
CA MET A 311 19.33 10.46 -1.46
C MET A 311 19.58 11.63 -2.42
N ALA A 312 18.69 12.62 -2.45
CA ALA A 312 18.87 13.83 -3.25
C ALA A 312 20.11 14.64 -2.80
N ASP A 313 20.31 14.81 -1.49
CA ASP A 313 21.48 15.49 -0.91
C ASP A 313 22.79 14.74 -1.18
N ALA A 314 22.74 13.40 -1.26
CA ALA A 314 23.85 12.54 -1.67
C ALA A 314 24.13 12.57 -3.18
N ASP A 315 23.31 13.31 -3.96
CA ASP A 315 23.42 13.44 -5.41
C ASP A 315 23.31 12.06 -6.08
N ILE A 316 22.34 11.26 -5.60
CA ILE A 316 21.86 10.03 -6.25
C ILE A 316 20.83 10.46 -7.29
N HIS A 317 21.27 10.59 -8.54
CA HIS A 317 20.40 10.97 -9.65
C HIS A 317 20.13 9.83 -10.63
N ASP A 318 21.05 8.86 -10.68
CA ASP A 318 21.00 7.74 -11.61
C ASP A 318 21.48 6.46 -10.88
N CYS A 319 20.61 5.46 -10.77
CA CYS A 319 21.02 4.08 -10.45
C CYS A 319 20.40 3.11 -11.46
N GLU A 320 20.95 1.90 -11.53
CA GLU A 320 20.39 0.79 -12.30
C GLU A 320 19.96 -0.32 -11.33
N LEU A 321 18.86 -1.00 -11.63
CA LEU A 321 18.33 -2.06 -10.76
C LEU A 321 18.62 -3.46 -11.27
N ILE A 322 18.95 -4.37 -10.36
CA ILE A 322 19.02 -5.81 -10.62
C ILE A 322 18.07 -6.50 -9.64
N PHE A 323 17.33 -7.50 -10.10
CA PHE A 323 16.32 -8.16 -9.28
C PHE A 323 16.56 -9.66 -9.15
N GLY A 324 16.49 -10.18 -7.92
CA GLY A 324 16.63 -11.58 -7.57
C GLY A 324 15.40 -12.10 -6.84
N ILE A 325 14.83 -13.20 -7.33
CA ILE A 325 13.67 -13.86 -6.74
C ILE A 325 14.08 -15.25 -6.30
N ASP A 326 14.05 -15.50 -4.99
CA ASP A 326 14.25 -16.83 -4.43
C ASP A 326 13.14 -17.76 -4.93
N TYR A 327 13.53 -18.90 -5.50
CA TYR A 327 12.61 -19.89 -6.06
C TYR A 327 12.84 -21.28 -5.45
N THR A 328 13.13 -21.30 -4.15
CA THR A 328 13.48 -22.52 -3.40
C THR A 328 12.27 -23.24 -2.82
N ILE A 329 12.43 -24.53 -2.51
CA ILE A 329 11.36 -25.40 -1.98
C ILE A 329 10.82 -24.89 -0.64
N SER A 330 11.63 -24.21 0.18
CA SER A 330 11.21 -23.74 1.51
C SER A 330 10.02 -22.78 1.46
N ASN A 331 9.86 -22.02 0.37
CA ASN A 331 8.72 -21.14 0.13
C ASN A 331 7.36 -21.84 0.21
N THR A 332 7.31 -23.16 -0.03
CA THR A 332 6.08 -23.97 0.10
C THR A 332 5.59 -24.12 1.55
N THR A 333 6.44 -23.82 2.53
CA THR A 333 6.15 -23.99 3.97
C THR A 333 6.35 -22.72 4.78
N GLN A 334 7.08 -21.74 4.25
CA GLN A 334 7.42 -20.50 4.95
C GLN A 334 6.28 -19.48 5.02
N GLY A 335 5.13 -19.77 4.42
CA GLY A 335 3.90 -19.00 4.59
C GLY A 335 2.98 -19.52 5.70
N GLN A 336 3.43 -20.42 6.58
CA GLN A 336 2.57 -21.09 7.55
C GLN A 336 1.86 -20.11 8.49
N THR A 337 2.55 -19.06 8.92
CA THR A 337 2.02 -18.03 9.82
C THR A 337 1.71 -16.74 9.05
N THR A 338 2.66 -16.29 8.24
CA THR A 338 2.66 -15.00 7.55
C THR A 338 1.82 -14.98 6.26
N PHE A 339 1.51 -16.14 5.71
CA PHE A 339 0.69 -16.28 4.51
C PHE A 339 -0.35 -17.41 4.65
N ARG A 340 -0.86 -17.60 5.87
CA ARG A 340 -2.04 -18.44 6.18
C ARG A 340 -1.92 -19.90 5.73
N GLY A 341 -0.71 -20.46 5.72
CA GLY A 341 -0.47 -21.84 5.28
C GLY A 341 -0.31 -22.00 3.77
N PHE A 342 -0.44 -20.93 2.99
CA PHE A 342 -0.19 -20.97 1.56
C PHE A 342 1.32 -20.91 1.26
N SER A 343 1.68 -21.41 0.08
CA SER A 343 3.01 -21.19 -0.47
C SER A 343 3.25 -19.70 -0.68
N LEU A 344 4.45 -19.21 -0.39
CA LEU A 344 4.81 -17.81 -0.65
C LEU A 344 4.82 -17.47 -2.15
N HIS A 345 4.82 -18.48 -3.04
CA HIS A 345 4.66 -18.32 -4.49
C HIS A 345 3.24 -18.65 -4.98
N ASP A 346 2.24 -18.84 -4.11
CA ASP A 346 0.88 -19.11 -4.57
C ASP A 346 0.32 -17.89 -5.33
N THR A 347 0.12 -18.05 -6.64
CA THR A 347 -0.45 -17.02 -7.53
C THR A 347 -1.90 -17.32 -7.92
N SER A 348 -2.49 -18.38 -7.36
CA SER A 348 -3.88 -18.77 -7.63
C SER A 348 -4.90 -17.96 -6.84
N GLY A 349 -4.44 -17.32 -5.76
CA GLY A 349 -5.26 -16.47 -4.91
C GLY A 349 -5.59 -15.10 -5.53
N PRO A 350 -6.66 -14.46 -5.06
CA PRO A 350 -7.05 -13.11 -5.46
C PRO A 350 -6.21 -12.01 -4.78
N ILE A 351 -5.41 -12.40 -3.79
CA ILE A 351 -4.51 -11.58 -3.01
C ILE A 351 -3.10 -11.89 -3.50
N PHE A 352 -2.33 -10.85 -3.80
CA PHE A 352 -0.92 -11.00 -4.11
C PHE A 352 -0.17 -11.70 -3.00
N ASN A 353 0.64 -12.70 -3.35
CA ASN A 353 1.56 -13.31 -2.41
C ASN A 353 2.68 -12.33 -2.01
N PRO A 354 3.44 -12.60 -0.94
CA PRO A 354 4.43 -11.67 -0.43
C PRO A 354 5.47 -11.21 -1.47
N TYR A 355 5.87 -12.09 -2.40
CA TYR A 355 6.76 -11.69 -3.50
C TYR A 355 6.09 -10.67 -4.44
N GLN A 356 4.85 -10.92 -4.86
CA GLN A 356 4.09 -9.98 -5.69
C GLN A 356 3.89 -8.64 -4.97
N GLN A 357 3.59 -8.66 -3.66
CA GLN A 357 3.43 -7.46 -2.84
C GLN A 357 4.72 -6.63 -2.82
N VAL A 358 5.86 -7.26 -2.52
CA VAL A 358 7.16 -6.59 -2.51
C VAL A 358 7.53 -6.04 -3.89
N ILE A 359 7.33 -6.81 -4.97
CA ILE A 359 7.57 -6.35 -6.36
C ILE A 359 6.75 -5.08 -6.66
N CYS A 360 5.47 -5.03 -6.24
CA CYS A 360 4.62 -3.87 -6.46
C CYS A 360 5.08 -2.65 -5.66
N ILE A 361 5.31 -2.83 -4.35
CA ILE A 361 5.70 -1.73 -3.45
C ILE A 361 7.05 -1.14 -3.89
N LEU A 362 8.03 -1.99 -4.20
CA LEU A 362 9.32 -1.53 -4.66
C LEU A 362 9.22 -0.91 -6.05
N GLY A 363 8.33 -1.38 -6.92
CA GLY A 363 8.06 -0.74 -8.21
C GLY A 363 7.66 0.73 -8.04
N GLU A 364 6.75 1.05 -7.13
CA GLU A 364 6.33 2.44 -6.91
C GLU A 364 7.45 3.35 -6.38
N THR A 365 8.43 2.79 -5.66
CA THR A 365 9.49 3.57 -5.03
C THR A 365 10.78 3.61 -5.87
N PHE A 366 11.29 2.43 -6.24
CA PHE A 366 12.58 2.26 -6.91
C PHE A 366 12.51 2.55 -8.42
N GLU A 367 11.36 2.46 -9.09
CA GLU A 367 11.24 2.80 -10.52
C GLU A 367 11.52 4.28 -10.78
N THR A 368 11.37 5.16 -9.78
CA THR A 368 11.78 6.58 -9.88
C THR A 368 13.29 6.80 -9.83
N LEU A 369 14.04 5.80 -9.34
CA LEU A 369 15.50 5.82 -9.23
C LEU A 369 16.20 5.13 -10.41
N ASP A 370 15.48 4.25 -11.11
CA ASP A 370 15.99 3.47 -12.23
C ASP A 370 16.14 4.33 -13.48
N SER A 371 17.35 4.40 -14.02
CA SER A 371 17.71 5.41 -15.01
C SER A 371 17.24 5.06 -16.43
N ASP A 372 17.19 3.76 -16.75
CA ASP A 372 16.87 3.27 -18.09
C ASP A 372 15.57 2.45 -18.18
N GLY A 373 14.96 2.12 -17.03
CA GLY A 373 13.75 1.31 -16.95
C GLY A 373 13.99 -0.17 -17.31
N LEU A 374 15.25 -0.63 -17.35
CA LEU A 374 15.64 -1.98 -17.73
C LEU A 374 16.17 -2.74 -16.51
N ILE A 375 15.42 -3.75 -16.09
CA ILE A 375 15.72 -4.51 -14.88
C ILE A 375 16.13 -5.94 -15.26
N PRO A 376 17.43 -6.30 -15.25
CA PRO A 376 17.86 -7.69 -15.27
C PRO A 376 17.30 -8.42 -14.04
N ALA A 377 16.36 -9.32 -14.28
CA ALA A 377 15.69 -10.08 -13.23
C ALA A 377 16.03 -11.57 -13.35
N PHE A 378 16.30 -12.22 -12.22
CA PHE A 378 16.70 -13.61 -12.12
C PHE A 378 15.92 -14.34 -11.03
N CYS A 379 15.66 -15.62 -11.26
CA CYS A 379 15.22 -16.54 -10.23
C CYS A 379 16.41 -17.39 -9.79
N PHE A 380 16.56 -17.59 -8.48
CA PHE A 380 17.68 -18.33 -7.92
C PHE A 380 17.23 -19.40 -6.92
N SER A 381 17.96 -20.49 -6.90
CA SER A 381 17.89 -21.57 -5.92
C SER A 381 19.25 -22.26 -5.84
N ASP A 382 19.34 -23.56 -6.14
CA ASP A 382 20.61 -24.25 -6.41
C ASP A 382 21.14 -23.97 -7.82
N THR A 383 20.33 -23.30 -8.64
CA THR A 383 20.67 -22.80 -9.98
C THR A 383 20.20 -21.35 -10.13
N LEU A 384 20.81 -20.62 -11.07
CA LEU A 384 20.41 -19.27 -11.44
C LEU A 384 19.86 -19.27 -12.86
N PHE A 385 18.67 -18.71 -13.07
CA PHE A 385 18.11 -18.54 -14.41
C PHE A 385 17.46 -17.16 -14.57
N PRO A 386 17.52 -16.56 -15.77
CA PRO A 386 16.87 -15.28 -16.00
C PRO A 386 15.35 -15.44 -15.96
N LEU A 387 14.67 -14.49 -15.32
CA LEU A 387 13.21 -14.45 -15.23
C LEU A 387 12.56 -14.29 -16.61
N LYS A 388 13.28 -13.61 -17.53
CA LYS A 388 12.88 -13.40 -18.91
C LYS A 388 13.92 -14.00 -19.84
N SER A 389 13.48 -14.79 -20.82
CA SER A 389 14.36 -15.55 -21.71
C SER A 389 15.24 -14.67 -22.60
N GLU A 390 14.79 -13.46 -22.94
CA GLU A 390 15.52 -12.53 -23.80
C GLU A 390 15.50 -11.11 -23.22
N GLY A 391 16.70 -10.62 -22.89
CA GLY A 391 16.92 -9.26 -22.39
C GLY A 391 16.35 -8.98 -20.99
N PRO A 392 16.54 -7.74 -20.49
CA PRO A 392 16.00 -7.33 -19.21
C PRO A 392 14.47 -7.13 -19.25
N CYS A 393 13.86 -7.11 -18.07
CA CYS A 393 12.48 -6.67 -17.89
C CYS A 393 12.38 -5.16 -18.12
N LYS A 394 11.25 -4.68 -18.62
CA LYS A 394 10.96 -3.24 -18.78
C LYS A 394 10.14 -2.74 -17.60
N GLY A 395 10.82 -2.22 -16.58
CA GLY A 395 10.23 -1.79 -15.31
C GLY A 395 9.67 -2.94 -14.47
N PHE A 396 9.21 -2.61 -13.27
CA PHE A 396 8.69 -3.59 -12.31
C PHE A 396 7.39 -4.26 -12.76
N ASN A 397 6.62 -3.61 -13.62
CA ASN A 397 5.43 -4.22 -14.22
C ASN A 397 5.78 -5.45 -15.07
N ASP A 398 6.83 -5.39 -15.90
CA ASP A 398 7.28 -6.56 -16.67
C ASP A 398 7.90 -7.61 -15.74
N VAL A 399 8.57 -7.21 -14.64
CA VAL A 399 9.03 -8.15 -13.60
C VAL A 399 7.86 -8.93 -13.01
N LEU A 400 6.79 -8.23 -12.59
CA LEU A 400 5.59 -8.85 -12.00
C LEU A 400 4.88 -9.79 -13.00
N ASP A 401 4.71 -9.34 -14.25
CA ASP A 401 4.08 -10.14 -15.30
C ASP A 401 4.87 -11.41 -15.60
N ARG A 402 6.20 -11.32 -15.66
CA ARG A 402 7.08 -12.47 -15.90
C ARG A 402 7.14 -13.40 -14.71
N TYR A 403 7.18 -12.86 -13.49
CA TYR A 403 7.05 -13.65 -12.27
C TYR A 403 5.75 -14.46 -12.30
N ASN A 404 4.60 -13.83 -12.56
CA ASN A 404 3.30 -14.50 -12.62
C ASN A 404 3.23 -15.59 -13.70
N GLN A 405 3.94 -15.44 -14.82
CA GLN A 405 4.02 -16.45 -15.87
C GLN A 405 4.92 -17.62 -15.46
N VAL A 406 6.16 -17.32 -15.04
CA VAL A 406 7.14 -18.33 -14.61
C VAL A 406 6.58 -19.16 -13.47
N THR A 407 5.88 -18.54 -12.52
CA THR A 407 5.33 -19.23 -11.35
C THR A 407 4.20 -20.20 -11.67
N LYS A 408 3.51 -20.04 -12.80
CA LYS A 408 2.53 -21.01 -13.27
C LYS A 408 3.15 -22.19 -14.02
N GLU A 409 4.36 -22.01 -14.53
CA GLU A 409 5.04 -22.99 -15.38
C GLU A 409 6.12 -23.79 -14.64
N ARG A 410 6.63 -23.27 -13.53
CA ARG A 410 7.72 -23.86 -12.76
C ARG A 410 7.39 -23.93 -11.27
N GLU A 411 7.70 -25.07 -10.70
CA GLU A 411 7.64 -25.28 -9.25
C GLU A 411 8.96 -24.85 -8.59
N PRO A 412 8.92 -24.34 -7.35
CA PRO A 412 10.14 -24.05 -6.58
C PRO A 412 11.01 -25.30 -6.39
N SER A 413 12.33 -25.13 -6.44
CA SER A 413 13.29 -26.25 -6.43
C SER A 413 14.57 -25.91 -5.67
N GLY A 414 15.33 -26.93 -5.24
CA GLY A 414 16.66 -26.71 -4.66
C GLY A 414 16.67 -25.99 -3.30
N SER A 415 17.86 -25.52 -2.93
CA SER A 415 18.16 -24.77 -1.69
C SER A 415 18.73 -23.40 -2.04
N ALA A 416 18.56 -22.38 -1.20
CA ALA A 416 19.02 -21.04 -1.57
C ALA A 416 20.54 -20.94 -1.60
N ASP A 417 21.05 -20.42 -2.72
CA ASP A 417 22.43 -19.99 -2.88
C ASP A 417 22.46 -18.60 -3.53
N PHE A 418 22.91 -17.60 -2.76
CA PHE A 418 22.96 -16.22 -3.23
C PHE A 418 24.20 -15.96 -4.08
N VAL A 419 25.22 -16.82 -3.98
CA VAL A 419 26.52 -16.59 -4.62
C VAL A 419 26.40 -16.40 -6.13
N PRO A 420 25.70 -17.29 -6.89
CA PRO A 420 25.59 -17.10 -8.34
C PRO A 420 24.90 -15.77 -8.72
N LEU A 421 23.89 -15.34 -7.94
CA LEU A 421 23.19 -14.10 -8.18
C LEU A 421 24.08 -12.88 -7.91
N ILE A 422 24.79 -12.87 -6.78
CA ILE A 422 25.71 -11.77 -6.41
C ILE A 422 26.86 -11.68 -7.43
N GLU A 423 27.45 -12.81 -7.83
CA GLU A 423 28.49 -12.84 -8.87
C GLU A 423 27.98 -12.32 -10.22
N GLN A 424 26.75 -12.68 -10.60
CA GLN A 424 26.11 -12.18 -11.81
C GLN A 424 25.84 -10.67 -11.73
N ALA A 425 25.44 -10.14 -10.56
CA ALA A 425 25.28 -8.71 -10.35
C ALA A 425 26.62 -7.96 -10.47
N VAL A 426 27.68 -8.47 -9.83
CA VAL A 426 29.03 -7.91 -9.97
C VAL A 426 29.50 -7.90 -11.42
N LYS A 427 29.18 -8.95 -12.20
CA LYS A 427 29.48 -9.00 -13.63
C LYS A 427 28.76 -7.89 -14.40
N ILE A 428 27.47 -7.68 -14.15
CA ILE A 428 26.68 -6.61 -14.78
C ILE A 428 27.28 -5.24 -14.43
N VAL A 429 27.60 -5.00 -13.15
CA VAL A 429 28.22 -3.74 -12.68
C VAL A 429 29.55 -3.47 -13.36
N LYS A 430 30.39 -4.49 -13.56
CA LYS A 430 31.67 -4.40 -14.29
C LYS A 430 31.50 -4.02 -15.76
N GLU A 431 30.42 -4.51 -16.38
CA GLU A 431 30.13 -4.27 -17.80
C GLU A 431 29.49 -2.89 -18.03
N ILE A 432 28.48 -2.53 -17.22
CA ILE A 432 27.70 -1.29 -17.36
C ILE A 432 28.42 -0.09 -16.74
N LYS A 433 29.27 -0.31 -15.73
CA LYS A 433 30.13 0.72 -15.13
C LYS A 433 29.35 1.86 -14.46
N ARG A 434 28.21 1.52 -13.86
CA ARG A 434 27.33 2.43 -13.12
C ARG A 434 27.04 1.89 -11.73
N TYR A 435 26.52 2.75 -10.86
CA TYR A 435 25.99 2.32 -9.58
C TYR A 435 24.75 1.45 -9.78
N HIS A 436 24.74 0.28 -9.14
CA HIS A 436 23.58 -0.61 -9.16
C HIS A 436 23.09 -0.92 -7.75
N ILE A 437 21.80 -1.18 -7.66
CA ILE A 437 21.17 -1.80 -6.49
C ILE A 437 20.68 -3.18 -6.89
N LEU A 438 21.23 -4.23 -6.26
CA LEU A 438 20.70 -5.58 -6.34
C LEU A 438 19.64 -5.75 -5.25
N VAL A 439 18.39 -5.94 -5.66
CA VAL A 439 17.28 -6.28 -4.76
C VAL A 439 17.04 -7.78 -4.79
N ILE A 440 17.01 -8.42 -3.62
CA ILE A 440 16.75 -9.86 -3.47
C ILE A 440 15.50 -10.04 -2.62
N ILE A 441 14.51 -10.81 -3.09
CA ILE A 441 13.40 -11.28 -2.25
C ILE A 441 13.64 -12.74 -1.91
N THR A 442 13.56 -13.11 -0.63
CA THR A 442 13.88 -14.46 -0.13
C THR A 442 13.08 -14.83 1.12
N ASP A 443 12.95 -16.12 1.39
CA ASP A 443 12.41 -16.65 2.64
C ASP A 443 13.46 -16.88 3.75
N GLY A 444 14.70 -16.47 3.50
CA GLY A 444 15.75 -16.32 4.52
C GLY A 444 16.64 -17.54 4.74
N LYS A 445 16.40 -18.65 4.04
CA LYS A 445 17.21 -19.88 4.24
C LYS A 445 18.44 -19.93 3.35
N ILE A 446 19.57 -19.42 3.84
CA ILE A 446 20.87 -19.59 3.16
C ILE A 446 21.41 -21.01 3.35
N GLY A 447 21.91 -21.62 2.26
CA GLY A 447 22.62 -22.89 2.31
C GLY A 447 24.02 -22.80 2.93
N ASN A 448 24.90 -21.94 2.39
CA ASN A 448 26.30 -21.82 2.83
C ASN A 448 26.69 -20.36 3.14
N MET A 449 26.72 -20.05 4.44
CA MET A 449 27.09 -18.72 4.94
C MET A 449 28.49 -18.29 4.53
N LYS A 450 29.48 -19.21 4.57
CA LYS A 450 30.87 -18.82 4.29
C LYS A 450 31.05 -18.32 2.85
N THR A 451 30.52 -19.05 1.88
CA THR A 451 30.64 -18.66 0.46
C THR A 451 29.81 -17.43 0.15
N THR A 452 28.68 -17.25 0.84
CA THR A 452 27.87 -16.03 0.73
C THR A 452 28.62 -14.81 1.26
N ASN A 453 29.28 -14.92 2.42
CA ASN A 453 30.15 -13.87 2.96
C ASN A 453 31.26 -13.50 1.98
N ASP A 454 31.96 -14.50 1.43
CA ASP A 454 33.05 -14.28 0.46
C ASP A 454 32.55 -13.52 -0.79
N ALA A 455 31.33 -13.83 -1.27
CA ALA A 455 30.71 -13.14 -2.40
C ALA A 455 30.30 -11.69 -2.08
N ILE A 456 29.75 -11.43 -0.89
CA ILE A 456 29.39 -10.07 -0.44
C ILE A 456 30.64 -9.21 -0.28
N VAL A 457 31.71 -9.77 0.32
CA VAL A 457 33.01 -9.10 0.46
C VAL A 457 33.60 -8.76 -0.92
N GLU A 458 33.51 -9.66 -1.90
CA GLU A 458 33.92 -9.34 -3.28
C GLU A 458 33.04 -8.26 -3.91
N ALA A 459 31.72 -8.30 -3.70
CA ALA A 459 30.77 -7.31 -4.20
C ALA A 459 31.07 -5.89 -3.68
N SER A 460 31.52 -5.75 -2.43
CA SER A 460 31.88 -4.46 -1.81
C SER A 460 33.04 -3.71 -2.51
N LYS A 461 33.75 -4.37 -3.44
CA LYS A 461 34.81 -3.74 -4.25
C LYS A 461 34.28 -2.99 -5.47
N TRP A 462 32.97 -3.05 -5.70
CA TRP A 462 32.27 -2.51 -6.87
C TRP A 462 31.18 -1.51 -6.41
N PRO A 463 30.72 -0.59 -7.28
CA PRO A 463 29.61 0.32 -6.95
C PRO A 463 28.27 -0.44 -6.95
N LEU A 464 28.10 -1.34 -5.98
CA LEU A 464 26.96 -2.24 -5.84
C LEU A 464 26.46 -2.26 -4.41
N SER A 465 25.20 -1.84 -4.23
CA SER A 465 24.43 -2.05 -3.00
C SER A 465 23.59 -3.31 -3.14
N ILE A 466 23.43 -4.06 -2.05
CA ILE A 466 22.58 -5.26 -1.98
C ILE A 466 21.49 -5.00 -0.95
N VAL A 467 20.22 -5.09 -1.35
CA VAL A 467 19.05 -4.96 -0.47
C VAL A 467 18.30 -6.28 -0.47
N VAL A 468 18.14 -6.89 0.69
CA VAL A 468 17.45 -8.18 0.85
C VAL A 468 16.15 -7.98 1.61
N ILE A 469 15.05 -8.33 0.97
CA ILE A 469 13.70 -8.32 1.55
C ILE A 469 13.32 -9.74 1.94
N GLY A 470 13.23 -9.98 3.24
CA GLY A 470 12.77 -11.24 3.81
C GLY A 470 11.25 -11.33 3.81
N VAL A 471 10.69 -12.33 3.14
CA VAL A 471 9.25 -12.65 3.16
C VAL A 471 9.02 -14.04 3.73
N GLY A 472 7.96 -14.23 4.51
CA GLY A 472 7.68 -15.50 5.19
C GLY A 472 7.99 -15.51 6.68
N ASP A 473 7.93 -16.70 7.27
CA ASP A 473 7.99 -16.94 8.71
C ASP A 473 9.42 -16.84 9.29
N GLY A 474 10.47 -16.87 8.45
CA GLY A 474 11.86 -16.89 8.86
C GLY A 474 12.34 -18.27 9.37
N PRO A 475 13.41 -18.33 10.19
CA PRO A 475 14.05 -17.23 10.93
C PRO A 475 14.99 -16.36 10.09
N TRP A 476 15.33 -15.18 10.62
CA TRP A 476 16.13 -14.15 9.94
C TRP A 476 17.54 -13.94 10.51
N ASP A 477 17.98 -14.77 11.47
CA ASP A 477 19.25 -14.59 12.18
C ASP A 477 20.46 -14.50 11.25
N ASP A 478 20.47 -15.29 10.18
CA ASP A 478 21.57 -15.30 9.22
C ASP A 478 21.57 -14.05 8.35
N MET A 479 20.39 -13.52 7.97
CA MET A 479 20.29 -12.24 7.27
C MET A 479 20.82 -11.09 8.12
N MET A 480 20.43 -11.04 9.40
CA MET A 480 20.86 -9.99 10.34
C MET A 480 22.39 -10.00 10.55
N LYS A 481 23.03 -11.18 10.49
CA LYS A 481 24.50 -11.27 10.54
C LYS A 481 25.18 -10.76 9.27
N LEU A 482 24.58 -10.99 8.11
CA LEU A 482 25.12 -10.44 6.84
C LEU A 482 25.02 -8.92 6.81
N ASP A 483 23.97 -8.38 7.43
CA ASP A 483 23.75 -6.95 7.64
C ASP A 483 24.89 -6.32 8.44
N ASP A 484 25.10 -6.76 9.69
CA ASP A 484 25.96 -6.03 10.64
C ASP A 484 27.34 -6.67 10.91
N GLU A 485 27.52 -7.96 10.63
CA GLU A 485 28.64 -8.76 11.16
C GLU A 485 29.66 -9.22 10.10
N LEU A 486 29.91 -8.37 9.08
CA LEU A 486 30.89 -8.63 8.02
C LEU A 486 31.98 -7.54 7.94
N PRO A 487 33.00 -7.53 8.82
CA PRO A 487 34.03 -6.49 8.84
C PRO A 487 35.03 -6.53 7.67
N GLU A 488 35.06 -7.62 6.89
CA GLU A 488 35.99 -7.78 5.76
C GLU A 488 35.60 -6.99 4.50
N ARG A 489 34.36 -6.46 4.43
CA ARG A 489 33.88 -5.65 3.30
C ARG A 489 34.53 -4.26 3.28
N GLU A 490 34.72 -3.69 2.08
CA GLU A 490 35.33 -2.36 1.91
C GLU A 490 34.41 -1.24 2.43
N PHE A 491 33.11 -1.44 2.34
CA PHE A 491 32.05 -0.61 2.91
C PHE A 491 30.83 -1.49 3.19
N ASP A 492 29.95 -1.02 4.06
CA ASP A 492 28.67 -1.68 4.30
C ASP A 492 27.83 -1.68 3.03
N ASN A 493 27.64 -2.83 2.39
CA ASN A 493 27.01 -2.92 1.08
C ASN A 493 25.80 -3.87 1.05
N PHE A 494 25.30 -4.26 2.22
CA PHE A 494 24.24 -5.24 2.37
C PHE A 494 23.25 -4.74 3.43
N GLN A 495 21.99 -4.57 3.04
CA GLN A 495 20.86 -4.20 3.90
C GLN A 495 19.86 -5.35 3.98
N PHE A 496 19.39 -5.72 5.18
CA PHE A 496 18.27 -6.65 5.35
C PHE A 496 16.98 -5.96 5.84
N VAL A 497 15.83 -6.36 5.29
CA VAL A 497 14.51 -5.88 5.71
C VAL A 497 13.55 -7.06 5.87
N ASP A 498 13.05 -7.28 7.08
CA ASP A 498 11.96 -8.23 7.34
C ASP A 498 10.61 -7.60 6.95
N TYR A 499 10.07 -8.01 5.80
CA TYR A 499 8.83 -7.47 5.23
C TYR A 499 7.68 -7.51 6.23
N HIS A 500 7.45 -8.66 6.87
CA HIS A 500 6.32 -8.83 7.78
C HIS A 500 6.50 -8.03 9.05
N LYS A 501 7.73 -7.90 9.57
CA LYS A 501 8.00 -7.07 10.75
C LYS A 501 7.78 -5.59 10.47
N VAL A 502 8.26 -5.06 9.34
CA VAL A 502 8.12 -3.62 9.05
C VAL A 502 6.70 -3.23 8.65
N THR A 503 5.93 -4.16 8.06
CA THR A 503 4.55 -3.88 7.62
C THR A 503 3.50 -4.15 8.68
N LYS A 504 3.72 -5.10 9.60
CA LYS A 504 2.73 -5.51 10.61
C LYS A 504 2.10 -4.34 11.37
N ASP A 505 2.93 -3.39 11.78
CA ASP A 505 2.49 -2.24 12.59
C ASP A 505 2.62 -0.90 11.86
N ALA A 506 2.88 -0.93 10.55
CA ALA A 506 2.94 0.28 9.75
C ALA A 506 1.55 0.85 9.51
N SER A 507 1.43 2.19 9.56
CA SER A 507 0.27 2.87 8.99
C SER A 507 0.28 2.68 7.48
N ASN A 508 1.36 3.06 6.80
CA ASN A 508 1.52 2.87 5.37
C ASN A 508 2.55 1.76 5.09
N THR A 509 2.08 0.57 4.68
CA THR A 509 2.94 -0.59 4.41
C THR A 509 3.89 -0.36 3.23
N TYR A 510 3.45 0.40 2.22
CA TYR A 510 4.31 0.83 1.11
C TYR A 510 5.47 1.68 1.61
N ALA A 511 5.17 2.74 2.35
CA ALA A 511 6.17 3.66 2.88
C ALA A 511 7.12 2.98 3.88
N ALA A 512 6.61 2.05 4.70
CA ALA A 512 7.42 1.33 5.67
C ALA A 512 8.43 0.38 5.02
N LEU A 513 7.99 -0.41 4.03
CA LEU A 513 8.91 -1.27 3.28
C LEU A 513 9.89 -0.44 2.47
N ALA A 514 9.42 0.60 1.78
CA ALA A 514 10.27 1.51 1.01
C ALA A 514 11.34 2.18 1.87
N LEU A 515 10.96 2.69 3.05
CA LEU A 515 11.89 3.28 4.01
C LEU A 515 12.93 2.25 4.45
N GLY A 516 12.52 1.04 4.82
CA GLY A 516 13.44 -0.03 5.20
C GLY A 516 14.42 -0.39 4.08
N ALA A 517 13.92 -0.53 2.85
CA ALA A 517 14.72 -0.90 1.67
C ALA A 517 15.72 0.19 1.26
N LEU A 518 15.41 1.47 1.53
CA LEU A 518 16.26 2.61 1.19
C LEU A 518 17.15 3.07 2.36
N MET A 519 16.97 2.52 3.56
CA MET A 519 17.53 3.04 4.82
C MET A 519 19.03 3.34 4.76
N GLU A 520 19.81 2.51 4.08
CA GLU A 520 21.25 2.69 3.99
C GLU A 520 21.75 3.23 2.65
N ILE A 521 20.89 3.27 1.63
CA ILE A 521 21.29 3.62 0.25
C ILE A 521 22.02 4.98 0.16
N PRO A 522 21.58 6.07 0.83
CA PRO A 522 22.32 7.34 0.80
C PRO A 522 23.76 7.20 1.28
N GLU A 523 23.98 6.59 2.44
CA GLU A 523 25.28 6.39 3.05
C GLU A 523 26.16 5.43 2.24
N GLN A 524 25.60 4.32 1.76
CA GLN A 524 26.30 3.36 0.91
C GLN A 524 26.83 4.04 -0.35
N TYR A 525 26.00 4.86 -1.00
CA TYR A 525 26.40 5.60 -2.19
C TYR A 525 27.50 6.64 -1.91
N GLN A 526 27.43 7.33 -0.77
CA GLN A 526 28.50 8.24 -0.35
C GLN A 526 29.82 7.50 -0.12
N MET A 527 29.79 6.31 0.49
CA MET A 527 30.99 5.47 0.65
C MET A 527 31.54 5.04 -0.71
N ILE A 528 30.69 4.62 -1.65
CA ILE A 528 31.07 4.31 -3.04
C ILE A 528 31.79 5.49 -3.72
N LYS A 529 31.26 6.72 -3.57
CA LYS A 529 31.91 7.96 -4.06
C LYS A 529 33.27 8.18 -3.39
N ASN A 530 33.35 8.06 -2.07
CA ASN A 530 34.56 8.30 -1.28
C ASN A 530 35.68 7.28 -1.54
N HIS A 531 35.33 6.03 -1.81
CA HIS A 531 36.28 4.97 -2.17
C HIS A 531 36.66 4.98 -3.66
N GLU A 532 36.19 5.98 -4.41
CA GLU A 532 36.40 6.15 -5.85
C GLU A 532 36.00 4.92 -6.69
N LEU A 533 35.03 4.13 -6.22
CA LEU A 533 34.62 2.88 -6.88
C LEU A 533 33.92 3.16 -8.22
N LEU A 534 33.25 4.30 -8.36
CA LEU A 534 32.68 4.79 -9.62
C LEU A 534 33.74 5.13 -10.69
N ARG A 535 35.02 5.27 -10.30
CA ARG A 535 36.13 5.56 -11.23
C ARG A 535 36.95 4.32 -11.60
N LYS A 536 36.82 3.22 -10.84
CA LYS A 536 37.48 1.94 -11.15
C LYS A 536 36.83 1.21 -12.33
N THR A 537 35.63 1.63 -12.69
CA THR A 537 34.81 1.08 -13.75
C THR A 537 35.18 1.68 -15.10
#